data_AF-A0A7X7C0S6-F1
#
_entry.id   AF-A0A7X7C0S6-F1
#
_cell.length_a   1.000
_cell.length_b   1.000
_cell.length_c   1.000
_cell.angle_alpha   90.00
_cell.angle_beta   90.00
_cell.angle_gamma   90.00
#
_symmetry.space_group_name_H-M   'P 1'
#
loop_
_entity.id
_entity.type
_entity.pdbx_description
1 polymer ?
#
loop_
_entity_poly.entity_id
_entity_poly.type
_entity_poly.pdbx_seq_one_letter_code
_entity_poly.pdbx_strand_id
1 'polypeptide(L)'
;PIHSDEYESIDVDALIEIVNRIKSTLYLMNAIAGQKDYKRILIHTSYLLYTPQISLNLSEVEYTTCKHRFTELIESYNLFVDLNRNQEVFNNGKYSVPDTMIGCNNPIEIEFFNAIRSSANTELVGSKSVWFKNLFAMYTGLLNVDENLRTIIDFFYHYQTEVGIFNEIQFKKIKYYASPTRENFTDEMKTALLKIARIVISEEINHNIAGIHPKYETDKLSPTWQVSNLLQALYFSIFYMKPGVDIYKECKNPNCKRDKFFPVAATRTNKEYCCVQCSRAAAAQRFRNRQLDK
;
A
#
# COMPACT_ATOMS: atom_id res chain seq x y z
N PRO A 1 22.00 -15.97 -1.98
CA PRO A 1 21.94 -17.10 -2.94
C PRO A 1 21.37 -18.31 -2.20
N ILE A 2 20.58 -19.17 -2.85
CA ILE A 2 20.12 -20.42 -2.22
C ILE A 2 21.22 -21.47 -2.50
N HIS A 3 21.69 -22.20 -1.49
CA HIS A 3 22.70 -23.24 -1.71
C HIS A 3 22.15 -24.35 -2.63
N SER A 4 22.96 -24.84 -3.57
CA SER A 4 22.59 -25.97 -4.42
C SER A 4 22.61 -27.31 -3.67
N ASP A 5 23.26 -27.34 -2.50
CA ASP A 5 23.67 -28.57 -1.82
C ASP A 5 22.96 -28.78 -0.48
N GLU A 6 22.16 -27.81 -0.01
CA GLU A 6 21.40 -27.90 1.25
C GLU A 6 19.92 -27.50 1.05
N TYR A 7 19.01 -28.27 1.66
CA TYR A 7 17.59 -27.95 1.68
C TYR A 7 17.33 -26.78 2.64
N GLU A 8 17.07 -25.60 2.10
CA GLU A 8 16.64 -24.44 2.89
C GLU A 8 15.14 -24.50 3.18
N SER A 9 14.77 -24.50 4.46
CA SER A 9 13.37 -24.37 4.86
C SER A 9 12.92 -22.92 4.68
N ILE A 10 12.08 -22.66 3.69
CA ILE A 10 11.50 -21.34 3.43
C ILE A 10 10.11 -21.28 4.04
N ASP A 11 9.84 -20.22 4.81
CA ASP A 11 8.48 -19.92 5.26
C ASP A 11 7.61 -19.53 4.05
N VAL A 12 6.66 -20.42 3.74
CA VAL A 12 5.75 -20.27 2.60
C VAL A 12 4.87 -19.04 2.75
N ASP A 13 4.46 -18.70 3.97
CA ASP A 13 3.59 -17.55 4.23
C ASP A 13 4.35 -16.24 4.00
N ALA A 14 5.59 -16.15 4.49
CA ALA A 14 6.49 -15.04 4.21
C ALA A 14 6.72 -14.85 2.70
N LEU A 15 6.92 -15.93 1.96
CA LEU A 15 7.13 -15.89 0.51
C LEU A 15 5.86 -15.44 -0.25
N ILE A 16 4.68 -15.94 0.13
CA ILE A 16 3.40 -15.49 -0.42
C ILE A 16 3.24 -13.99 -0.22
N GLU A 17 3.60 -13.49 0.96
CA GLU A 17 3.38 -12.10 1.31
C GLU A 17 4.38 -11.15 0.64
N ILE A 18 5.64 -11.56 0.46
CA ILE A 18 6.60 -10.85 -0.40
C ILE A 18 6.05 -10.74 -1.83
N VAL A 19 5.53 -11.84 -2.38
CA VAL A 19 4.92 -11.84 -3.72
C VAL A 19 3.69 -10.93 -3.78
N ASN A 20 2.88 -10.89 -2.73
CA ASN A 20 1.72 -10.01 -2.66
C ASN A 20 2.11 -8.53 -2.56
N ARG A 21 3.19 -8.18 -1.86
CA ARG A 21 3.75 -6.81 -1.85
C ARG A 21 4.24 -6.37 -3.23
N ILE A 22 4.97 -7.22 -3.95
CA ILE A 22 5.38 -6.95 -5.34
C ILE A 22 4.15 -6.71 -6.23
N LYS A 23 3.16 -7.60 -6.15
CA LYS A 23 1.90 -7.46 -6.91
C LYS A 23 1.15 -6.18 -6.53
N SER A 24 1.08 -5.83 -5.26
CA SER A 24 0.42 -4.61 -4.79
C SER A 24 1.13 -3.35 -5.29
N THR A 25 2.46 -3.33 -5.28
CA THR A 25 3.25 -2.23 -5.87
C THR A 25 2.92 -2.07 -7.35
N LEU A 26 2.91 -3.18 -8.10
CA LEU A 26 2.58 -3.18 -9.53
C LEU A 26 1.12 -2.73 -9.79
N TYR A 27 0.16 -3.25 -9.03
CA TYR A 27 -1.23 -2.85 -9.17
C TYR A 27 -1.45 -1.38 -8.81
N LEU A 28 -0.72 -0.86 -7.82
CA LEU A 28 -0.76 0.54 -7.43
C LEU A 28 -0.22 1.42 -8.56
N MET A 29 0.94 1.08 -9.14
CA MET A 29 1.51 1.77 -10.32
C MET A 29 0.52 1.80 -11.49
N ASN A 30 -0.11 0.67 -11.80
CA ASN A 30 -1.11 0.59 -12.87
C ASN A 30 -2.36 1.43 -12.57
N ALA A 31 -2.82 1.45 -11.31
CA ALA A 31 -4.02 2.17 -10.91
C ALA A 31 -3.85 3.69 -10.96
N ILE A 32 -2.63 4.20 -10.80
CA ILE A 32 -2.32 5.64 -10.92
C ILE A 32 -1.97 6.08 -12.35
N ALA A 33 -1.54 5.15 -13.22
CA ALA A 33 -1.07 5.43 -14.58
C ALA A 33 -2.19 5.66 -15.61
N GLY A 34 -3.40 5.14 -15.38
CA GLY A 34 -4.52 5.18 -16.32
C GLY A 34 -5.76 5.89 -15.78
N GLN A 35 -6.95 5.40 -16.14
CA GLN A 35 -8.19 5.82 -15.48
C GLN A 35 -8.09 5.47 -13.99
N LYS A 36 -8.12 6.51 -13.15
CA LYS A 36 -7.86 6.39 -11.71
C LYS A 36 -8.95 5.56 -11.04
N ASP A 37 -8.58 4.35 -10.62
CA ASP A 37 -9.44 3.49 -9.80
C ASP A 37 -9.10 3.73 -8.32
N TYR A 38 -9.73 4.74 -7.72
CA TYR A 38 -9.46 5.14 -6.33
C TYR A 38 -9.70 4.02 -5.32
N LYS A 39 -10.62 3.08 -5.61
CA LYS A 39 -10.83 1.91 -4.77
C LYS A 39 -9.59 1.01 -4.79
N ARG A 40 -9.03 0.72 -5.97
CA ARG A 40 -7.79 -0.07 -6.07
C ARG A 40 -6.59 0.67 -5.50
N ILE A 41 -6.48 1.98 -5.73
CA ILE A 41 -5.40 2.80 -5.17
C ILE A 41 -5.43 2.70 -3.65
N LEU A 42 -6.60 2.90 -3.02
CA LEU A 42 -6.76 2.77 -1.57
C LEU A 42 -6.36 1.38 -1.08
N ILE A 43 -6.90 0.33 -1.70
CA ILE A 43 -6.63 -1.06 -1.28
C ILE A 43 -5.13 -1.36 -1.27
N HIS A 44 -4.41 -1.05 -2.35
CA HIS A 44 -3.00 -1.38 -2.45
C HIS A 44 -2.11 -0.44 -1.63
N THR A 45 -2.48 0.85 -1.50
CA THR A 45 -1.79 1.79 -0.63
C THR A 45 -1.92 1.38 0.84
N SER A 46 -3.14 1.11 1.31
CA SER A 46 -3.38 0.65 2.68
C SER A 46 -2.68 -0.67 2.95
N TYR A 47 -2.69 -1.62 2.00
CA TYR A 47 -2.00 -2.89 2.17
C TYR A 47 -0.48 -2.73 2.34
N LEU A 48 0.17 -1.87 1.55
CA LEU A 48 1.63 -1.66 1.69
C LEU A 48 2.00 -0.93 2.99
N LEU A 49 1.12 -0.06 3.49
CA LEU A 49 1.35 0.76 4.68
C LEU A 49 0.95 0.11 6.01
N TYR A 50 -0.10 -0.73 6.04
CA TYR A 50 -0.60 -1.35 7.28
C TYR A 50 -0.10 -2.78 7.49
N THR A 51 0.42 -3.45 6.45
CA THR A 51 1.00 -4.78 6.61
C THR A 51 2.41 -4.66 7.20
N PRO A 52 2.75 -5.46 8.24
CA PRO A 52 4.06 -5.44 8.88
C PRO A 52 5.19 -5.71 7.90
N GLN A 53 6.40 -5.31 8.29
CA GLN A 53 7.61 -5.69 7.58
C GLN A 53 7.83 -7.20 7.71
N ILE A 54 8.33 -7.81 6.65
CA ILE A 54 8.60 -9.25 6.60
C ILE A 54 10.08 -9.43 6.33
N SER A 55 10.70 -10.26 7.16
CA SER A 55 12.05 -10.76 6.96
C SER A 55 11.99 -12.18 6.39
N LEU A 56 12.85 -12.46 5.42
CA LEU A 56 13.16 -13.79 4.96
C LEU A 56 14.65 -14.05 5.23
N ASN A 57 14.92 -14.95 6.16
CA ASN A 57 16.28 -15.37 6.47
C ASN A 57 16.70 -16.41 5.44
N LEU A 58 17.63 -16.04 4.55
CA LEU A 58 18.36 -16.97 3.70
C LEU A 58 19.74 -17.21 4.31
N SER A 59 20.37 -18.33 3.99
CA SER A 59 21.61 -18.81 4.62
C SER A 59 22.73 -17.77 4.72
N GLU A 60 22.84 -16.88 3.72
CA GLU A 60 23.90 -15.85 3.66
C GLU A 60 23.37 -14.41 3.77
N VAL A 61 22.06 -14.18 3.63
CA VAL A 61 21.47 -12.84 3.49
C VAL A 61 20.07 -12.81 4.09
N GLU A 62 19.82 -11.87 4.99
CA GLU A 62 18.47 -11.51 5.38
C GLU A 62 17.88 -10.56 4.33
N TYR A 63 16.75 -10.96 3.72
CA TYR A 63 15.96 -10.07 2.89
C TYR A 63 14.83 -9.48 3.74
N THR A 64 14.66 -8.15 3.68
CA THR A 64 13.54 -7.48 4.33
C THR A 64 12.72 -6.69 3.33
N THR A 65 11.40 -6.72 3.48
CA THR A 65 10.51 -5.86 2.68
C THR A 65 10.68 -4.39 3.09
N CYS A 66 10.20 -3.48 2.24
CA CYS A 66 10.20 -2.04 2.54
C CYS A 66 9.51 -1.77 3.88
N LYS A 67 10.15 -0.93 4.70
CA LYS A 67 9.65 -0.51 6.00
C LYS A 67 9.23 0.96 5.92
N HIS A 68 7.93 1.20 5.80
CA HIS A 68 7.43 2.57 5.80
C HIS A 68 7.41 3.11 7.22
N ARG A 69 7.80 4.38 7.40
CA ARG A 69 7.74 5.03 8.72
C ARG A 69 6.33 5.03 9.31
N PHE A 70 5.31 5.15 8.46
CA PHE A 70 3.92 5.01 8.90
C PHE A 70 3.62 3.62 9.46
N THR A 71 4.14 2.54 8.86
CA THR A 71 3.96 1.15 9.34
C THR A 71 4.51 0.98 10.76
N GLU A 72 5.70 1.54 11.04
CA GLU A 72 6.28 1.49 12.39
C GLU A 72 5.41 2.19 13.43
N LEU A 73 4.88 3.36 13.07
CA LEU A 73 4.12 4.19 13.98
C LEU A 73 2.70 3.66 14.19
N ILE A 74 2.02 3.16 13.15
CA ILE A 74 0.65 2.64 13.30
C ILE A 74 0.60 1.41 14.22
N GLU A 75 1.68 0.63 14.30
CA GLU A 75 1.78 -0.53 15.18
C GLU A 75 2.08 -0.16 16.64
N SER A 76 2.87 0.89 16.88
CA SER A 76 3.47 1.16 18.20
C SER A 76 3.14 2.52 18.83
N TYR A 77 2.71 3.50 18.06
CA TYR A 77 2.55 4.87 18.53
C TYR A 77 1.34 5.02 19.46
N ASN A 78 1.56 5.46 20.70
CA ASN A 78 0.51 5.58 21.71
C ASN A 78 0.57 6.90 22.51
N LEU A 79 1.34 7.88 22.03
CA LEU A 79 1.56 9.14 22.73
C LEU A 79 0.45 10.15 22.40
N PHE A 80 -0.43 10.36 23.37
CA PHE A 80 -1.46 11.40 23.30
C PHE A 80 -0.91 12.73 23.84
N VAL A 81 -1.25 13.82 23.17
CA VAL A 81 -0.92 15.18 23.63
C VAL A 81 -1.60 15.48 24.98
N ASP A 82 -0.88 16.14 25.88
CA ASP A 82 -1.46 16.63 27.13
C ASP A 82 -2.23 17.93 26.89
N LEU A 83 -3.55 17.85 27.00
CA LEU A 83 -4.47 18.97 26.76
C LEU A 83 -4.94 19.66 28.05
N ASN A 84 -4.47 19.23 29.24
CA ASN A 84 -4.97 19.74 30.53
C ASN A 84 -4.79 21.26 30.71
N ARG A 85 -3.79 21.85 30.05
CA ARG A 85 -3.47 23.29 30.11
C ARG A 85 -3.77 24.02 28.80
N ASN A 86 -4.45 23.39 27.86
CA ASN A 86 -4.78 24.00 26.58
C ASN A 86 -5.93 25.00 26.75
N GLN A 87 -5.68 26.28 26.45
CA GLN A 87 -6.67 27.35 26.60
C GLN A 87 -7.87 27.19 25.65
N GLU A 88 -7.66 26.70 24.43
CA GLU A 88 -8.74 26.46 23.47
C GLU A 88 -9.72 25.41 24.00
N VAL A 89 -9.18 24.34 24.58
CA VAL A 89 -9.97 23.28 25.20
C VAL A 89 -10.79 23.81 26.36
N PHE A 90 -10.20 24.64 27.22
CA PHE A 90 -10.91 25.24 28.35
C PHE A 90 -12.04 26.19 27.90
N ASN A 91 -11.78 27.00 26.87
CA ASN A 91 -12.73 28.02 26.42
C ASN A 91 -13.87 27.43 25.57
N ASN A 92 -13.54 26.49 24.68
CA ASN A 92 -14.42 26.08 23.59
C ASN A 92 -14.73 24.58 23.58
N GLY A 93 -14.14 23.79 24.48
CA GLY A 93 -14.28 22.33 24.49
C GLY A 93 -13.60 21.64 23.30
N LYS A 94 -12.76 22.36 22.54
CA LYS A 94 -12.19 21.90 21.27
C LYS A 94 -10.67 22.00 21.26
N TYR A 95 -10.05 21.11 20.50
CA TYR A 95 -8.62 21.13 20.20
C TYR A 95 -8.41 21.18 18.69
N SER A 96 -7.83 22.27 18.21
CA SER A 96 -7.52 22.47 16.79
C SER A 96 -6.23 21.77 16.39
N VAL A 97 -6.32 20.85 15.43
CA VAL A 97 -5.17 20.14 14.86
C VAL A 97 -4.85 20.73 13.48
N PRO A 98 -3.61 21.21 13.23
CA PRO A 98 -3.21 21.62 11.88
C PRO A 98 -3.28 20.46 10.90
N ASP A 99 -3.99 20.63 9.79
CA ASP A 99 -4.24 19.58 8.82
C ASP A 99 -3.81 19.98 7.40
N THR A 100 -2.94 19.18 6.82
CA THR A 100 -2.36 19.43 5.49
C THR A 100 -3.27 19.05 4.33
N MET A 101 -4.30 18.22 4.58
CA MET A 101 -5.25 17.81 3.56
C MET A 101 -6.32 18.87 3.32
N ILE A 102 -6.93 19.38 4.40
CA ILE A 102 -7.96 20.44 4.31
C ILE A 102 -7.35 21.85 4.28
N GLY A 103 -6.07 21.99 4.63
CA GLY A 103 -5.34 23.27 4.58
C GLY A 103 -5.74 24.25 5.69
N CYS A 104 -6.44 23.77 6.71
CA CYS A 104 -6.85 24.54 7.88
C CYS A 104 -6.76 23.69 9.15
N ASN A 105 -7.05 24.30 10.30
CA ASN A 105 -7.11 23.56 11.55
C ASN A 105 -8.42 22.77 11.63
N ASN A 106 -8.32 21.47 11.88
CA ASN A 106 -9.46 20.61 12.15
C ASN A 106 -9.82 20.64 13.65
N PRO A 107 -11.02 21.09 14.04
CA PRO A 107 -11.42 21.10 15.44
C PRO A 107 -11.85 19.70 15.91
N ILE A 108 -11.26 19.22 16.99
CA ILE A 108 -11.61 17.96 17.64
C ILE A 108 -12.30 18.25 18.97
N GLU A 109 -13.48 17.68 19.18
CA GLU A 109 -14.19 17.75 20.47
C GLU A 109 -13.37 17.03 21.56
N ILE A 110 -13.18 17.68 22.72
CA ILE A 110 -12.39 17.13 23.82
C ILE A 110 -13.00 15.85 24.40
N GLU A 111 -14.33 15.72 24.36
CA GLU A 111 -15.03 14.51 24.78
C GLU A 111 -14.67 13.33 23.88
N PHE A 112 -14.66 13.54 22.55
CA PHE A 112 -14.24 12.53 21.59
C PHE A 112 -12.77 12.16 21.78
N PHE A 113 -11.88 13.15 21.93
CA PHE A 113 -10.46 12.91 22.22
C PHE A 113 -10.26 12.03 23.45
N ASN A 114 -10.93 12.37 24.56
CA ASN A 114 -10.84 11.61 25.81
C ASN A 114 -11.46 10.22 25.69
N ALA A 115 -12.55 10.06 24.95
CA ALA A 115 -13.16 8.77 24.71
C ALA A 115 -12.22 7.83 23.94
N ILE A 116 -11.56 8.31 22.88
CA ILE A 116 -10.56 7.52 22.13
C ILE A 116 -9.36 7.19 23.02
N ARG A 117 -8.81 8.19 23.74
CA ARG A 117 -7.65 8.01 24.64
C ARG A 117 -7.91 6.95 25.71
N SER A 118 -9.09 6.97 26.31
CA SER A 118 -9.53 6.03 27.35
C SER A 118 -10.12 4.72 26.82
N SER A 119 -10.22 4.56 25.49
CA SER A 119 -10.89 3.41 24.86
C SER A 119 -12.36 3.24 25.29
N ALA A 120 -13.04 4.35 25.60
CA ALA A 120 -14.47 4.41 25.86
C ALA A 120 -15.30 4.16 24.58
N ASN A 121 -16.61 3.98 24.74
CA ASN A 121 -17.51 3.86 23.59
C ASN A 121 -17.64 5.22 22.89
N THR A 122 -17.63 5.20 21.56
CA THR A 122 -17.96 6.35 20.71
C THR A 122 -18.98 5.91 19.67
N GLU A 123 -19.57 6.86 18.96
CA GLU A 123 -20.46 6.58 17.83
C GLU A 123 -19.71 5.92 16.65
N LEU A 124 -18.40 6.10 16.57
CA LEU A 124 -17.56 5.49 15.54
C LEU A 124 -17.24 4.03 15.88
N VAL A 125 -17.97 3.12 15.23
CA VAL A 125 -17.77 1.67 15.34
C VAL A 125 -16.36 1.29 14.85
N GLY A 126 -15.56 0.68 15.72
CA GLY A 126 -14.15 0.33 15.45
C GLY A 126 -13.12 1.28 16.06
N SER A 127 -13.57 2.38 16.68
CA SER A 127 -12.71 3.39 17.32
C SER A 127 -11.81 2.86 18.45
N LYS A 128 -12.14 1.70 19.00
CA LYS A 128 -11.33 1.01 20.03
C LYS A 128 -10.18 0.18 19.45
N SER A 129 -10.12 0.01 18.13
CA SER A 129 -9.05 -0.74 17.49
C SER A 129 -7.70 -0.06 17.76
N VAL A 130 -6.65 -0.87 17.92
CA VAL A 130 -5.29 -0.37 18.17
C VAL A 130 -4.83 0.52 17.02
N TRP A 131 -5.07 0.11 15.76
CA TRP A 131 -4.75 0.92 14.60
C TRP A 131 -5.42 2.29 14.63
N PHE A 132 -6.73 2.36 14.86
CA PHE A 132 -7.41 3.66 14.91
C PHE A 132 -6.93 4.52 16.07
N LYS A 133 -6.72 3.93 17.25
CA LYS A 133 -6.22 4.65 18.43
C LYS A 133 -4.82 5.24 18.19
N ASN A 134 -3.92 4.45 17.60
CA ASN A 134 -2.57 4.88 17.28
C ASN A 134 -2.58 5.96 16.19
N LEU A 135 -3.41 5.80 15.16
CA LEU A 135 -3.64 6.80 14.13
C LEU A 135 -4.15 8.12 14.70
N PHE A 136 -5.13 8.06 15.62
CA PHE A 136 -5.69 9.23 16.26
C PHE A 136 -4.65 9.94 17.16
N ALA A 137 -3.85 9.18 17.90
CA ALA A 137 -2.74 9.73 18.68
C ALA A 137 -1.70 10.42 17.77
N MET A 138 -1.36 9.80 16.62
CA MET A 138 -0.47 10.40 15.63
C MET A 138 -1.07 11.70 15.06
N TYR A 139 -2.34 11.69 14.66
CA TYR A 139 -3.00 12.84 14.07
C TYR A 139 -2.96 14.07 15.00
N THR A 140 -3.26 13.84 16.28
CA THR A 140 -3.40 14.89 17.30
C THR A 140 -2.09 15.35 17.93
N GLY A 141 -1.10 14.47 18.04
CA GLY A 141 0.15 14.73 18.77
C GLY A 141 1.40 14.77 17.90
N LEU A 142 1.43 14.08 16.75
CA LEU A 142 2.62 13.95 15.90
C LEU A 142 2.62 15.01 14.80
N LEU A 143 2.81 16.28 15.19
CA LEU A 143 2.75 17.43 14.27
C LEU A 143 4.09 17.72 13.57
N ASN A 144 5.21 17.45 14.24
CA ASN A 144 6.56 17.79 13.77
C ASN A 144 7.21 16.64 12.99
N VAL A 145 6.59 16.24 11.88
CA VAL A 145 7.10 15.21 10.96
C VAL A 145 7.27 15.76 9.55
N ASP A 146 7.91 14.98 8.67
CA ASP A 146 8.03 15.35 7.27
C ASP A 146 6.65 15.42 6.59
N GLU A 147 6.56 16.23 5.53
CA GLU A 147 5.32 16.51 4.81
C GLU A 147 4.64 15.23 4.27
N ASN A 148 5.44 14.25 3.85
CA ASN A 148 4.93 12.99 3.32
C ASN A 148 4.23 12.20 4.42
N LEU A 149 4.89 12.00 5.56
CA LEU A 149 4.28 11.32 6.70
C LEU A 149 3.05 12.07 7.23
N ARG A 150 3.10 13.41 7.31
CA ARG A 150 1.94 14.21 7.74
C ARG A 150 0.74 14.02 6.81
N THR A 151 0.98 14.07 5.49
CA THR A 151 -0.06 13.83 4.48
C THR A 151 -0.71 12.45 4.65
N ILE A 152 0.09 11.42 4.96
CA ILE A 152 -0.41 10.04 5.17
C ILE A 152 -1.31 9.97 6.41
N ILE A 153 -0.87 10.57 7.53
CA ILE A 153 -1.61 10.60 8.79
C ILE A 153 -2.95 11.33 8.61
N ASP A 154 -2.94 12.52 8.00
CA ASP A 154 -4.14 13.34 7.76
C ASP A 154 -5.15 12.58 6.90
N PHE A 155 -4.69 12.01 5.80
CA PHE A 155 -5.53 11.21 4.92
C PHE A 155 -6.20 10.05 5.65
N PHE A 156 -5.43 9.22 6.37
CA PHE A 156 -6.01 8.06 7.01
C PHE A 156 -6.92 8.43 8.18
N TYR A 157 -6.62 9.50 8.92
CA TYR A 157 -7.50 9.99 9.97
C TYR A 157 -8.87 10.33 9.39
N HIS A 158 -8.92 11.25 8.43
CA HIS A 158 -10.15 11.70 7.79
C HIS A 158 -10.89 10.55 7.08
N TYR A 159 -10.18 9.70 6.34
CA TYR A 159 -10.79 8.55 5.69
C TYR A 159 -11.45 7.61 6.71
N GLN A 160 -10.77 7.30 7.81
CA GLN A 160 -11.32 6.37 8.80
C GLN A 160 -12.43 6.97 9.66
N THR A 161 -12.42 8.28 9.92
CA THR A 161 -13.51 8.97 10.64
C THR A 161 -14.75 9.21 9.78
N GLU A 162 -14.57 9.54 8.50
CA GLU A 162 -15.68 9.97 7.64
C GLU A 162 -16.21 8.86 6.72
N VAL A 163 -15.35 7.94 6.28
CA VAL A 163 -15.72 6.85 5.36
C VAL A 163 -15.87 5.54 6.11
N GLY A 164 -14.87 5.14 6.92
CA GLY A 164 -15.01 3.98 7.79
C GLY A 164 -13.69 3.40 8.30
N ILE A 165 -13.74 2.89 9.53
CA ILE A 165 -12.57 2.37 10.24
C ILE A 165 -12.20 0.98 9.73
N PHE A 166 -10.90 0.79 9.46
CA PHE A 166 -10.35 -0.48 9.01
C PHE A 166 -10.35 -1.50 10.15
N ASN A 167 -10.85 -2.71 9.84
CA ASN A 167 -10.78 -3.87 10.73
C ASN A 167 -9.64 -4.80 10.32
N GLU A 168 -9.53 -5.07 9.02
CA GLU A 168 -8.50 -5.96 8.49
C GLU A 168 -8.15 -5.54 7.07
N ILE A 169 -6.87 -5.58 6.74
CA ILE A 169 -6.37 -5.32 5.39
C ILE A 169 -5.70 -6.59 4.89
N GLN A 170 -6.22 -7.11 3.78
CA GLN A 170 -5.72 -8.30 3.10
C GLN A 170 -5.30 -7.93 1.68
N PHE A 171 -4.53 -8.80 1.03
CA PHE A 171 -4.22 -8.64 -0.38
C PHE A 171 -5.51 -8.48 -1.21
N LYS A 172 -5.64 -7.32 -1.90
CA LYS A 172 -6.80 -6.91 -2.72
C LYS A 172 -8.11 -6.61 -1.95
N LYS A 173 -8.12 -6.57 -0.61
CA LYS A 173 -9.37 -6.34 0.14
C LYS A 173 -9.14 -5.58 1.45
N ILE A 174 -10.02 -4.62 1.73
CA ILE A 174 -10.15 -3.98 3.05
C ILE A 174 -11.48 -4.41 3.65
N LYS A 175 -11.45 -4.88 4.90
CA LYS A 175 -12.63 -5.10 5.74
C LYS A 175 -12.75 -3.96 6.74
N TYR A 176 -13.99 -3.57 7.02
CA TYR A 176 -14.34 -2.47 7.90
C TYR A 176 -15.10 -3.00 9.11
N TYR A 177 -15.06 -2.27 10.23
CA TYR A 177 -15.88 -2.61 11.40
C TYR A 177 -17.38 -2.36 11.17
N ALA A 178 -17.71 -1.36 10.35
CA ALA A 178 -19.06 -1.07 9.89
C ALA A 178 -19.07 -0.85 8.37
N SER A 179 -20.25 -0.86 7.75
CA SER A 179 -20.38 -0.54 6.32
C SER A 179 -19.82 0.85 6.03
N PRO A 180 -18.86 1.00 5.11
CA PRO A 180 -18.25 2.30 4.85
C PRO A 180 -19.19 3.22 4.08
N THR A 181 -19.27 4.48 4.49
CA THR A 181 -20.03 5.56 3.85
C THR A 181 -19.23 6.10 2.67
N ARG A 182 -19.30 5.42 1.53
CA ARG A 182 -18.45 5.69 0.35
C ARG A 182 -18.69 7.07 -0.26
N GLU A 183 -19.83 7.67 0.01
CA GLU A 183 -20.23 9.01 -0.41
C GLU A 183 -19.33 10.08 0.22
N ASN A 184 -18.79 9.81 1.41
CA ASN A 184 -17.88 10.72 2.11
C ASN A 184 -16.44 10.65 1.60
N PHE A 185 -16.15 9.84 0.58
CA PHE A 185 -14.83 9.80 -0.03
C PHE A 185 -14.66 10.97 -1.02
N THR A 186 -14.24 12.12 -0.48
CA THR A 186 -14.17 13.41 -1.17
C THR A 186 -13.10 13.48 -2.25
N ASP A 187 -13.12 14.54 -3.07
CA ASP A 187 -12.12 14.77 -4.12
C ASP A 187 -10.77 15.22 -3.55
N GLU A 188 -10.77 15.88 -2.40
CA GLU A 188 -9.59 16.22 -1.61
C GLU A 188 -8.89 14.94 -1.13
N MET A 189 -9.64 14.01 -0.54
CA MET A 189 -9.13 12.70 -0.13
C MET A 189 -8.57 11.91 -1.32
N LYS A 190 -9.27 11.92 -2.47
CA LYS A 190 -8.79 11.28 -3.70
C LYS A 190 -7.48 11.88 -4.19
N THR A 191 -7.33 13.19 -4.08
CA THR A 191 -6.10 13.91 -4.46
C THR A 191 -4.95 13.58 -3.52
N ALA A 192 -5.19 13.59 -2.20
CA ALA A 192 -4.22 13.18 -1.19
C ALA A 192 -3.80 11.72 -1.39
N LEU A 193 -4.75 10.82 -1.64
CA LEU A 193 -4.47 9.40 -1.91
C LEU A 193 -3.56 9.20 -3.12
N LEU A 194 -3.67 10.02 -4.17
CA LEU A 194 -2.75 9.95 -5.31
C LEU A 194 -1.34 10.38 -4.94
N LYS A 195 -1.19 11.40 -4.09
CA LYS A 195 0.12 11.84 -3.56
C LYS A 195 0.73 10.72 -2.72
N ILE A 196 -0.05 10.13 -1.81
CA ILE A 196 0.38 9.01 -0.97
C ILE A 196 0.78 7.79 -1.80
N ALA A 197 0.01 7.43 -2.81
CA ALA A 197 0.33 6.32 -3.68
C ALA A 197 1.70 6.49 -4.36
N ARG A 198 2.07 7.71 -4.78
CA ARG A 198 3.38 8.01 -5.35
C ARG A 198 4.50 7.89 -4.32
N ILE A 199 4.28 8.37 -3.09
CA ILE A 199 5.22 8.23 -1.98
C ILE A 199 5.49 6.74 -1.72
N VAL A 200 4.43 5.95 -1.55
CA VAL A 200 4.53 4.50 -1.28
C VAL A 200 5.23 3.76 -2.40
N ILE A 201 4.90 4.03 -3.67
CA ILE A 201 5.59 3.43 -4.82
C ILE A 201 7.07 3.79 -4.80
N SER A 202 7.41 5.05 -4.53
CA SER A 202 8.80 5.49 -4.49
C SER A 202 9.58 4.78 -3.39
N GLU A 203 9.03 4.67 -2.18
CA GLU A 203 9.66 3.99 -1.05
C GLU A 203 9.85 2.49 -1.33
N GLU A 204 8.81 1.82 -1.84
CA GLU A 204 8.87 0.40 -2.22
C GLU A 204 9.92 0.13 -3.29
N ILE A 205 9.94 0.90 -4.38
CA ILE A 205 10.91 0.68 -5.46
C ILE A 205 12.33 1.00 -4.97
N ASN A 206 12.53 2.16 -4.33
CA ASN A 206 13.86 2.60 -3.91
C ASN A 206 14.49 1.66 -2.89
N HIS A 207 13.72 1.17 -1.91
CA HIS A 207 14.18 0.16 -0.94
C HIS A 207 14.74 -1.08 -1.66
N ASN A 208 13.99 -1.58 -2.64
CA ASN A 208 14.32 -2.83 -3.32
C ASN A 208 15.40 -2.69 -4.40
N ILE A 209 15.75 -1.48 -4.85
CA ILE A 209 16.86 -1.26 -5.80
C ILE A 209 18.09 -0.62 -5.16
N ALA A 210 18.08 -0.33 -3.85
CA ALA A 210 19.16 0.37 -3.15
C ALA A 210 20.53 -0.31 -3.30
N GLY A 211 20.56 -1.63 -3.44
CA GLY A 211 21.78 -2.42 -3.64
C GLY A 211 22.24 -2.58 -5.09
N ILE A 212 21.51 -2.00 -6.06
CA ILE A 212 21.84 -2.10 -7.48
C ILE A 212 22.71 -0.90 -7.87
N HIS A 213 23.89 -1.18 -8.41
CA HIS A 213 24.83 -0.13 -8.80
C HIS A 213 25.55 -0.50 -10.10
N PRO A 214 25.96 0.49 -10.91
CA PRO A 214 26.75 0.24 -12.10
C PRO A 214 28.10 -0.38 -11.71
N LYS A 215 28.61 -1.26 -12.56
CA LYS A 215 29.93 -1.89 -12.47
C LYS A 215 30.58 -1.84 -13.84
N TYR A 216 31.89 -1.67 -13.90
CA TYR A 216 32.64 -1.72 -15.15
C TYR A 216 33.34 -3.07 -15.27
N GLU A 217 33.03 -3.83 -16.32
CA GLU A 217 33.71 -5.11 -16.60
C GLU A 217 35.02 -4.83 -17.34
N THR A 218 36.15 -5.13 -16.70
CA THR A 218 37.50 -4.87 -17.25
C THR A 218 37.77 -5.68 -18.51
N ASP A 219 37.24 -6.92 -18.58
CA ASP A 219 37.56 -7.83 -19.67
C ASP A 219 36.81 -7.47 -20.96
N LYS A 220 35.59 -6.95 -20.83
CA LYS A 220 34.73 -6.56 -21.95
C LYS A 220 34.76 -5.06 -22.24
N LEU A 221 35.42 -4.28 -21.37
CA LEU A 221 35.47 -2.81 -21.42
C LEU A 221 34.07 -2.19 -21.55
N SER A 222 33.09 -2.76 -20.84
CA SER A 222 31.67 -2.39 -20.96
C SER A 222 31.03 -2.13 -19.60
N PRO A 223 30.09 -1.17 -19.50
CA PRO A 223 29.28 -1.01 -18.31
C PRO A 223 28.32 -2.19 -18.15
N THR A 224 28.13 -2.61 -16.91
CA THR A 224 27.15 -3.62 -16.49
C THR A 224 26.45 -3.15 -15.22
N TRP A 225 25.38 -3.84 -14.83
CA TRP A 225 24.71 -3.62 -13.55
C TRP A 225 25.05 -4.75 -12.59
N GLN A 226 25.50 -4.41 -11.39
CA GLN A 226 25.62 -5.38 -10.32
C GLN A 226 24.25 -5.53 -9.64
N VAL A 227 23.69 -6.73 -9.72
CA VAL A 227 22.40 -7.08 -9.10
C VAL A 227 22.64 -8.31 -8.22
N SER A 228 22.31 -8.19 -6.93
CA SER A 228 22.73 -9.20 -5.93
C SER A 228 21.74 -10.35 -5.79
N ASN A 229 20.47 -10.16 -6.15
CA ASN A 229 19.46 -11.22 -6.06
C ASN A 229 18.28 -11.02 -7.04
N LEU A 230 17.47 -12.07 -7.20
CA LEU A 230 16.32 -12.08 -8.11
C LEU A 230 15.25 -11.04 -7.74
N LEU A 231 15.02 -10.77 -6.45
CA LEU A 231 14.02 -9.78 -6.00
C LEU A 231 14.43 -8.37 -6.44
N GLN A 232 15.70 -8.01 -6.25
CA GLN A 232 16.28 -6.77 -6.77
C GLN A 232 16.12 -6.70 -8.30
N ALA A 233 16.43 -7.78 -9.03
CA ALA A 233 16.24 -7.82 -10.48
C ALA A 233 14.78 -7.60 -10.91
N LEU A 234 13.82 -8.17 -10.15
CA LEU A 234 12.39 -7.96 -10.39
C LEU A 234 12.00 -6.49 -10.18
N TYR A 235 12.38 -5.89 -9.05
CA TYR A 235 12.12 -4.47 -8.81
C TYR A 235 12.86 -3.55 -9.77
N PHE A 236 14.06 -3.93 -10.24
CA PHE A 236 14.79 -3.20 -11.27
C PHE A 236 14.06 -3.20 -12.61
N SER A 237 13.43 -4.32 -12.98
CA SER A 237 12.56 -4.38 -14.15
C SER A 237 11.34 -3.46 -14.00
N ILE A 238 10.82 -3.32 -12.78
CA ILE A 238 9.71 -2.40 -12.44
C ILE A 238 10.16 -0.94 -12.46
N PHE A 239 11.37 -0.64 -12.00
CA PHE A 239 11.93 0.71 -11.96
C PHE A 239 11.98 1.37 -13.35
N TYR A 240 12.34 0.61 -14.39
CA TYR A 240 12.35 1.13 -15.76
C TYR A 240 10.96 1.22 -16.42
N MET A 241 9.91 0.75 -15.74
CA MET A 241 8.55 0.95 -16.24
C MET A 241 8.19 2.42 -16.10
N LYS A 242 7.74 3.05 -17.19
CA LYS A 242 7.21 4.42 -17.16
C LYS A 242 5.71 4.38 -16.90
N PRO A 243 5.23 4.78 -15.71
CA PRO A 243 3.79 4.88 -15.45
C PRO A 243 3.15 5.81 -16.47
N GLY A 244 2.12 5.32 -17.17
CA GLY A 244 1.37 6.07 -18.19
C GLY A 244 1.84 5.83 -19.63
N VAL A 245 3.00 5.19 -19.85
CA VAL A 245 3.43 4.71 -21.17
C VAL A 245 3.08 3.24 -21.32
N ASP A 246 3.52 2.42 -20.37
CA ASP A 246 3.27 0.99 -20.31
C ASP A 246 2.63 0.63 -18.97
N ILE A 247 1.65 -0.27 -19.01
CA ILE A 247 0.99 -0.86 -17.85
C ILE A 247 1.14 -2.38 -17.90
N TYR A 248 1.23 -3.02 -16.74
CA TYR A 248 1.18 -4.48 -16.68
C TYR A 248 -0.25 -4.94 -16.47
N LYS A 249 -0.66 -5.91 -17.26
CA LYS A 249 -1.95 -6.57 -17.06
C LYS A 249 -1.74 -7.99 -16.60
N GLU A 250 -2.55 -8.38 -15.64
CA GLU A 250 -2.72 -9.79 -15.32
C GLU A 250 -3.51 -10.45 -16.47
N CYS A 251 -3.01 -11.57 -16.99
CA CYS A 251 -3.69 -12.33 -18.02
C CYS A 251 -5.02 -12.87 -17.48
N LYS A 252 -6.13 -12.56 -18.17
CA LYS A 252 -7.47 -13.06 -17.80
C LYS A 252 -7.66 -14.57 -17.99
N ASN A 253 -6.67 -15.29 -18.52
CA ASN A 253 -6.73 -16.76 -18.55
C ASN A 253 -6.32 -17.29 -17.16
N PRO A 254 -7.24 -17.90 -16.38
CA PRO A 254 -6.90 -18.41 -15.04
C PRO A 254 -5.81 -19.49 -15.08
N ASN A 255 -5.66 -20.16 -16.22
CA ASN A 255 -4.67 -21.22 -16.45
C ASN A 255 -3.41 -20.71 -17.15
N CYS A 256 -3.14 -19.39 -17.15
CA CYS A 256 -1.91 -18.86 -17.73
C CYS A 256 -0.68 -19.34 -16.95
N LYS A 257 0.20 -20.11 -17.62
CA LYS A 257 1.45 -20.63 -17.04
C LYS A 257 2.72 -19.88 -17.47
N ARG A 258 2.60 -18.96 -18.43
CA ARG A 258 3.75 -18.23 -19.02
C ARG A 258 3.82 -16.83 -18.43
N ASP A 259 3.18 -15.88 -19.09
CA ASP A 259 3.23 -14.47 -18.71
C ASP A 259 1.95 -14.10 -17.97
N LYS A 260 1.90 -14.47 -16.67
CA LYS A 260 0.75 -14.10 -15.84
C LYS A 260 0.59 -12.59 -15.76
N PHE A 261 1.69 -11.84 -15.78
CA PHE A 261 1.73 -10.40 -15.95
C PHE A 261 2.47 -10.05 -17.25
N PHE A 262 1.91 -9.16 -18.07
CA PHE A 262 2.52 -8.77 -19.35
C PHE A 262 2.36 -7.27 -19.62
N PRO A 263 3.34 -6.63 -20.28
CA PRO A 263 3.30 -5.22 -20.59
C PRO A 263 2.32 -4.93 -21.73
N VAL A 264 1.64 -3.80 -21.61
CA VAL A 264 0.71 -3.27 -22.60
C VAL A 264 0.85 -1.76 -22.60
N ALA A 265 0.95 -1.14 -23.78
CA ALA A 265 0.83 0.30 -23.89
C ALA A 265 -0.43 0.80 -23.17
N ALA A 266 -0.31 1.88 -22.40
CA ALA A 266 -1.41 2.43 -21.60
C ALA A 266 -2.65 2.77 -22.46
N THR A 267 -2.43 3.15 -23.72
CA THR A 267 -3.47 3.42 -24.72
C THR A 267 -4.25 2.17 -25.15
N ARG A 268 -3.69 0.96 -24.98
CA ARG A 268 -4.30 -0.30 -25.43
C ARG A 268 -5.00 -1.03 -24.28
N THR A 269 -6.09 -0.43 -23.79
CA THR A 269 -6.89 -0.93 -22.67
C THR A 269 -7.65 -2.24 -22.98
N ASN A 270 -7.86 -2.59 -24.25
CA ASN A 270 -8.63 -3.78 -24.64
C ASN A 270 -7.84 -5.10 -24.66
N LYS A 271 -6.51 -5.08 -24.54
CA LYS A 271 -5.73 -6.34 -24.48
C LYS A 271 -5.90 -7.00 -23.12
N GLU A 272 -6.56 -8.16 -23.08
CA GLU A 272 -6.87 -8.91 -21.84
C GLU A 272 -5.98 -10.15 -21.62
N TYR A 273 -5.32 -10.63 -22.67
CA TYR A 273 -4.53 -11.86 -22.65
C TYR A 273 -3.08 -11.58 -23.07
N CYS A 274 -2.12 -12.27 -22.46
CA CYS A 274 -0.71 -12.10 -22.78
C CYS A 274 -0.40 -12.51 -24.23
N CYS A 275 -1.05 -13.60 -24.69
CA CYS A 275 -0.88 -14.17 -26.02
C CYS A 275 -2.20 -14.74 -26.58
N VAL A 276 -2.19 -15.03 -27.89
CA VAL A 276 -3.35 -15.62 -28.60
C VAL A 276 -3.74 -16.97 -28.02
N GLN A 277 -2.77 -17.78 -27.57
CA GLN A 277 -3.03 -19.08 -26.96
C GLN A 277 -3.88 -18.94 -25.68
N CYS A 278 -3.55 -17.98 -24.81
CA CYS A 278 -4.34 -17.71 -23.61
C CYS A 278 -5.75 -17.19 -23.94
N SER A 279 -5.88 -16.36 -24.97
CA SER A 279 -7.19 -15.89 -25.45
C SER A 279 -8.06 -17.05 -25.92
N ARG A 280 -7.50 -17.98 -26.72
CA ARG A 280 -8.20 -19.17 -27.23
C ARG A 280 -8.57 -20.14 -26.10
N ALA A 281 -7.65 -20.40 -25.18
CA ALA A 281 -7.89 -21.27 -24.02
C ALA A 281 -9.04 -20.74 -23.15
N ALA A 282 -9.04 -19.44 -22.84
CA ALA A 282 -10.11 -18.80 -22.08
C ALA A 282 -11.45 -18.80 -22.83
N ALA A 283 -11.46 -18.63 -24.15
CA ALA A 283 -12.66 -18.73 -24.98
C ALA A 283 -13.26 -20.15 -24.96
N ALA A 284 -12.41 -21.18 -25.15
CA ALA A 284 -12.83 -22.58 -25.12
C ALA A 284 -13.40 -22.98 -23.75
N GLN A 285 -12.79 -22.52 -22.65
CA GLN A 285 -13.31 -22.75 -21.30
C GLN A 285 -14.68 -22.08 -21.08
N ARG A 286 -14.84 -20.82 -21.48
CA ARG A 286 -16.13 -20.11 -21.38
C ARG A 286 -17.23 -20.80 -22.19
N PHE A 287 -16.90 -21.34 -23.36
CA PHE A 287 -17.84 -22.12 -24.16
C PHE A 287 -18.26 -23.42 -23.45
N ARG A 288 -17.32 -24.17 -22.88
CA ARG A 288 -17.63 -25.39 -22.10
C ARG A 288 -18.51 -25.09 -20.88
N ASN A 289 -18.21 -24.04 -20.12
CA ASN A 289 -19.03 -23.67 -18.97
C ASN A 289 -20.47 -23.35 -19.38
N ARG A 290 -20.67 -22.61 -20.48
CA ARG A 290 -22.02 -22.33 -21.02
C ARG A 290 -22.79 -23.57 -21.47
N GLN A 291 -22.11 -24.67 -21.80
CA GLN A 291 -22.76 -25.94 -22.12
C GLN A 291 -23.13 -26.73 -20.86
N LEU A 292 -22.37 -26.55 -19.77
CA LEU A 292 -22.66 -27.19 -18.47
C LEU A 292 -23.76 -26.48 -17.69
N ASP A 293 -23.94 -25.17 -17.91
CA ASP A 293 -25.00 -24.36 -17.29
C ASP A 293 -26.36 -24.45 -18.02
N LYS A 294 -26.46 -25.30 -19.06
CA LYS A 294 -27.70 -25.60 -19.79
C LYS A 294 -28.19 -27.00 -19.46
#